data_AF-A0A2Z2MK11-F1
#
_entry.id   AF-A0A2Z2MK11-F1
#
_cell.length_a   1.000
_cell.length_b   1.000
_cell.length_c   1.000
_cell.angle_alpha   90.00
_cell.angle_beta   90.00
_cell.angle_gamma   90.00
#
_symmetry.space_group_name_H-M   'P 1'
#
loop_
_entity.id
_entity.type
_entity.pdbx_description
1 polymer ?
#
loop_
_entity_poly.entity_id
_entity_poly.type
_entity_poly.pdbx_seq_one_letter_code
_entity_poly.pdbx_strand_id
1 'polypeptide(L)'
;MKMETKTLVSSLVLLLLLGAGCIGSPERSGTSTPTIFPGYGEFNAGNVLVGDGEVVRNYYGLVVPQNRTVVLRGFVFSKEYAVSSTGGNTTTGYYSGRVRLRAYLADIVVSYAWNGLEPRLKPVSELKVEITPETVDVEPGKNTTFEIRIDTSSAVPGKTYYLYIVAFGEDGWKGWAVVEITIGNTTLKSS
;
A
#
# COMPACT_ATOMS: atom_id res chain seq x y z
N MET A 1 -35.89 75.20 19.75
CA MET A 1 -37.07 74.70 20.50
C MET A 1 -36.95 73.19 20.55
N LYS A 2 -36.53 72.62 21.69
CA LYS A 2 -37.38 71.99 22.73
C LYS A 2 -38.35 70.96 22.10
N MET A 3 -37.96 69.69 22.15
CA MET A 3 -38.34 68.70 23.19
C MET A 3 -39.84 68.42 23.14
N GLU A 4 -40.21 67.18 22.79
CA GLU A 4 -41.15 66.41 23.59
C GLU A 4 -40.71 64.94 23.65
N THR A 5 -41.03 64.35 24.79
CA THR A 5 -40.42 63.17 25.40
C THR A 5 -41.56 62.21 25.77
N LYS A 6 -41.22 60.91 25.85
CA LYS A 6 -41.94 59.83 26.57
C LYS A 6 -43.19 59.33 25.81
N THR A 7 -43.37 58.02 25.65
CA THR A 7 -43.71 57.12 26.76
C THR A 7 -43.32 55.67 26.42
N LEU A 8 -42.65 55.04 27.37
CA LEU A 8 -42.42 53.60 27.50
C LEU A 8 -43.64 53.04 28.26
N VAL A 9 -44.12 51.83 27.96
CA VAL A 9 -44.42 50.75 28.94
C VAL A 9 -45.22 49.59 28.31
N SER A 10 -44.68 48.40 28.58
CA SER A 10 -45.29 47.07 28.77
C SER A 10 -45.93 46.26 27.64
N SER A 11 -45.19 45.18 27.33
CA SER A 11 -45.58 43.78 27.60
C SER A 11 -46.74 43.16 26.82
N LEU A 12 -46.40 42.26 25.88
CA LEU A 12 -46.86 40.87 25.98
C LEU A 12 -45.97 39.94 25.15
N VAL A 13 -45.37 38.97 25.84
CA VAL A 13 -44.77 37.77 25.27
C VAL A 13 -45.91 36.83 24.86
N LEU A 14 -45.95 36.38 23.61
CA LEU A 14 -46.42 35.03 23.34
C LEU A 14 -45.76 34.42 22.10
N LEU A 15 -45.09 33.30 22.37
CA LEU A 15 -44.41 32.36 21.50
C LEU A 15 -45.44 31.61 20.65
N LEU A 16 -45.33 31.62 19.31
CA LEU A 16 -45.87 30.55 18.48
C LEU A 16 -44.90 30.18 17.36
N LEU A 17 -44.52 28.91 17.45
CA LEU A 17 -43.67 28.11 16.57
C LEU A 17 -44.05 28.22 15.09
N LEU A 18 -43.04 28.21 14.22
CA LEU A 18 -42.82 27.20 13.18
C LEU A 18 -41.52 27.52 12.45
N GLY A 19 -40.53 26.64 12.63
CA GLY A 19 -39.24 26.75 11.96
C GLY A 19 -39.37 26.50 10.47
N ALA A 20 -38.97 27.48 9.66
CA ALA A 20 -38.48 27.23 8.31
C ALA A 20 -36.98 26.93 8.40
N GLY A 21 -36.66 25.78 8.99
CA GLY A 21 -35.35 25.17 8.87
C GLY A 21 -35.19 24.65 7.45
N CYS A 22 -34.13 25.09 6.80
CA CYS A 22 -33.42 24.51 5.67
C CYS A 22 -34.11 23.33 4.96
N ILE A 23 -34.59 23.55 3.74
CA ILE A 23 -34.65 22.49 2.73
C ILE A 23 -33.20 22.16 2.35
N GLY A 24 -32.50 21.48 3.25
CA GLY A 24 -31.35 20.67 2.92
C GLY A 24 -31.91 19.32 2.51
N SER A 25 -31.84 19.02 1.22
CA SER A 25 -31.98 17.66 0.72
C SER A 25 -31.22 16.72 1.65
N PRO A 26 -31.77 15.56 2.06
CA PRO A 26 -30.97 14.60 2.77
C PRO A 26 -29.82 14.22 1.83
N GLU A 27 -28.60 14.66 2.16
CA GLU A 27 -27.40 14.03 1.69
C GLU A 27 -27.62 12.55 1.98
N ARG A 28 -27.77 11.80 0.91
CA ARG A 28 -27.70 10.36 0.93
C ARG A 28 -26.30 10.08 1.47
N SER A 29 -26.16 9.91 2.79
CA SER A 29 -25.03 9.24 3.38
C SER A 29 -25.00 7.88 2.69
N GLY A 30 -24.24 7.81 1.60
CA GLY A 30 -23.82 6.55 1.04
C GLY A 30 -23.05 5.90 2.16
N THR A 31 -23.72 5.01 2.88
CA THR A 31 -23.07 4.05 3.73
C THR A 31 -22.12 3.31 2.81
N SER A 32 -20.85 3.69 2.84
CA SER A 32 -19.76 2.97 2.19
C SER A 32 -19.90 1.54 2.70
N THR A 33 -20.40 0.65 1.84
CA THR A 33 -20.55 -0.74 2.19
C THR A 33 -19.13 -1.21 2.53
N PRO A 34 -18.88 -1.75 3.74
CA PRO A 34 -17.53 -2.13 4.11
C PRO A 34 -17.02 -3.10 3.07
N THR A 35 -15.97 -2.70 2.35
CA THR A 35 -15.40 -3.51 1.29
C THR A 35 -14.92 -4.80 1.92
N ILE A 36 -15.48 -5.93 1.51
CA ILE A 36 -15.05 -7.24 2.01
C ILE A 36 -13.69 -7.50 1.38
N PHE A 37 -12.61 -7.26 2.13
CA PHE A 37 -11.27 -7.57 1.67
C PHE A 37 -11.09 -9.09 1.61
N PRO A 38 -10.68 -9.68 0.48
CA PRO A 38 -10.39 -11.11 0.44
C PRO A 38 -9.26 -11.45 1.40
N GLY A 39 -9.58 -12.23 2.43
CA GLY A 39 -8.62 -12.90 3.31
C GLY A 39 -7.65 -12.01 4.10
N TYR A 40 -7.97 -10.75 4.46
CA TYR A 40 -7.19 -9.91 5.40
C TYR A 40 -5.64 -10.03 5.27
N GLY A 41 -5.13 -9.96 4.04
CA GLY A 41 -3.69 -10.04 3.76
C GLY A 41 -3.05 -11.41 4.01
N GLU A 42 -3.84 -12.48 4.00
CA GLU A 42 -3.39 -13.87 3.95
C GLU A 42 -2.91 -14.25 2.55
N PHE A 43 -3.34 -13.57 1.50
CA PHE A 43 -2.90 -13.86 0.13
C PHE A 43 -2.05 -12.73 -0.42
N ASN A 44 -1.09 -13.06 -1.29
CA ASN A 44 -0.34 -12.06 -2.04
C ASN A 44 -1.32 -11.29 -2.94
N ALA A 45 -1.53 -10.00 -2.67
CA ALA A 45 -2.31 -9.12 -3.55
C ALA A 45 -1.71 -9.07 -4.96
N GLY A 46 -0.41 -9.36 -5.13
CA GLY A 46 0.27 -9.37 -6.42
C GLY A 46 0.33 -7.98 -7.04
N ASN A 47 0.51 -6.98 -6.20
CA ASN A 47 0.47 -5.57 -6.52
C ASN A 47 1.79 -4.84 -6.24
N VAL A 48 2.87 -5.61 -6.03
CA VAL A 48 4.25 -5.13 -5.91
C VAL A 48 5.05 -5.69 -7.07
N LEU A 49 5.79 -4.82 -7.77
CA LEU A 49 6.71 -5.19 -8.84
C LEU A 49 8.06 -4.52 -8.60
N VAL A 50 9.15 -5.17 -9.01
CA VAL A 50 10.52 -4.67 -8.87
C VAL A 50 11.32 -5.00 -10.13
N GLY A 51 12.30 -4.16 -10.46
CA GLY A 51 13.35 -4.47 -11.44
C GLY A 51 14.26 -3.28 -11.74
N ASP A 52 14.89 -3.25 -12.92
CA ASP A 52 15.85 -2.19 -13.31
C ASP A 52 15.17 -0.90 -13.83
N GLY A 53 13.84 -0.94 -13.99
CA GLY A 53 13.03 0.16 -14.50
C GLY A 53 12.57 -0.04 -15.95
N GLU A 54 13.32 -0.77 -16.77
CA GLU A 54 12.87 -1.20 -18.11
C GLU A 54 12.00 -2.45 -17.99
N VAL A 55 12.42 -3.38 -17.13
CA VAL A 55 11.69 -4.60 -16.81
C VAL A 55 11.32 -4.57 -15.33
N VAL A 56 10.04 -4.74 -15.01
CA VAL A 56 9.56 -4.89 -13.64
C VAL A 56 8.62 -6.09 -13.51
N ARG A 57 8.85 -6.91 -12.48
CA ARG A 57 8.15 -8.18 -12.26
C ARG A 57 7.95 -8.43 -10.77
N ASN A 58 7.07 -9.36 -10.43
CA ASN A 58 6.92 -9.84 -9.05
C ASN A 58 8.04 -10.83 -8.64
N TYR A 59 8.82 -11.31 -9.61
CA TYR A 59 10.06 -12.06 -9.42
C TYR A 59 11.11 -11.50 -10.39
N TYR A 60 12.21 -10.97 -9.86
CA TYR A 60 13.25 -10.32 -10.65
C TYR A 60 14.63 -10.86 -10.28
N GLY A 61 15.31 -11.49 -11.23
CA GLY A 61 16.65 -12.03 -11.05
C GLY A 61 17.73 -11.09 -11.59
N LEU A 62 18.83 -10.96 -10.85
CA LEU A 62 20.02 -10.25 -11.30
C LEU A 62 21.31 -10.84 -10.75
N VAL A 63 22.38 -10.70 -11.53
CA VAL A 63 23.74 -11.04 -11.10
C VAL A 63 24.49 -9.76 -10.77
N VAL A 64 25.04 -9.68 -9.57
CA VAL A 64 25.69 -8.48 -9.05
C VAL A 64 27.10 -8.82 -8.56
N PRO A 65 28.14 -8.06 -8.93
CA PRO A 65 29.46 -8.23 -8.33
C PRO A 65 29.44 -7.90 -6.84
N GLN A 66 30.33 -8.52 -6.06
CA GLN A 66 30.57 -8.11 -4.68
C GLN A 66 31.11 -6.68 -4.63
N ASN A 67 30.90 -5.97 -3.51
CA ASN A 67 31.36 -4.60 -3.29
C ASN A 67 30.76 -3.59 -4.28
N ARG A 68 29.49 -3.78 -4.64
CA ARG A 68 28.73 -2.86 -5.49
C ARG A 68 27.43 -2.47 -4.81
N THR A 69 26.96 -1.28 -5.14
CA THR A 69 25.59 -0.87 -4.85
C THR A 69 24.77 -0.94 -6.13
N VAL A 70 23.66 -1.66 -6.09
CA VAL A 70 22.67 -1.69 -7.16
C VAL A 70 21.44 -0.92 -6.70
N VAL A 71 20.81 -0.20 -7.63
CA VAL A 71 19.56 0.50 -7.41
C VAL A 71 18.51 -0.13 -8.31
N LEU A 72 17.44 -0.63 -7.70
CA LEU A 72 16.27 -1.15 -8.39
C LEU A 72 15.10 -0.19 -8.20
N ARG A 73 14.19 -0.20 -9.18
CA ARG A 73 12.91 0.50 -9.13
C ARG A 73 11.81 -0.47 -8.81
N GLY A 74 10.88 -0.03 -7.96
CA GLY A 74 9.70 -0.78 -7.60
C GLY A 74 8.44 0.04 -7.79
N PHE A 75 7.33 -0.68 -7.94
CA PHE A 75 5.99 -0.12 -8.05
C PHE A 75 5.07 -0.83 -7.06
N VAL A 76 4.23 -0.06 -6.38
CA VAL A 76 3.02 -0.55 -5.73
C VAL A 76 1.84 0.07 -6.45
N PHE A 77 0.89 -0.75 -6.87
CA PHE A 77 -0.30 -0.29 -7.57
C PHE A 77 -1.58 -0.76 -6.90
N SER A 78 -2.66 -0.04 -7.15
CA SER A 78 -3.95 -0.37 -6.59
C SER A 78 -4.65 -1.41 -7.47
N LYS A 79 -4.46 -2.68 -7.14
CA LYS A 79 -5.04 -3.79 -7.91
C LYS A 79 -6.51 -3.99 -7.56
N GLU A 80 -7.33 -4.15 -8.57
CA GLU A 80 -8.74 -4.49 -8.42
C GLU A 80 -8.91 -5.94 -7.96
N TYR A 81 -9.89 -6.19 -7.11
CA TYR A 81 -10.35 -7.51 -6.75
C TYR A 81 -11.87 -7.58 -6.81
N ALA A 82 -12.40 -8.80 -6.96
CA ALA A 82 -13.82 -9.06 -6.98
C ALA A 82 -14.15 -10.13 -5.92
N VAL A 83 -15.18 -9.87 -5.11
CA VAL A 83 -15.74 -10.82 -4.15
C VAL A 83 -17.15 -11.18 -4.59
N SER A 84 -17.37 -12.46 -4.83
CA SER A 84 -18.71 -12.99 -5.14
C SER A 84 -19.34 -13.55 -3.88
N SER A 85 -20.55 -13.10 -3.59
CA SER A 85 -21.37 -13.63 -2.51
C SER A 85 -22.17 -14.85 -2.96
N THR A 86 -22.58 -15.70 -2.03
CA THR A 86 -23.35 -16.94 -2.29
C THR A 86 -24.68 -16.70 -3.04
N GLY A 87 -25.15 -15.45 -3.14
CA GLY A 87 -26.33 -15.05 -3.92
C GLY A 87 -26.05 -14.54 -5.34
N GLY A 88 -24.81 -14.60 -5.83
CA GLY A 88 -24.44 -14.19 -7.20
C GLY A 88 -24.15 -12.69 -7.38
N ASN A 89 -24.28 -11.88 -6.32
CA ASN A 89 -23.84 -10.50 -6.36
C ASN A 89 -22.32 -10.43 -6.20
N THR A 90 -21.65 -9.81 -7.18
CA THR A 90 -20.22 -9.53 -7.16
C THR A 90 -19.99 -8.06 -6.78
N THR A 91 -19.14 -7.84 -5.79
CA THR A 91 -18.64 -6.51 -5.43
C THR A 91 -17.19 -6.39 -5.86
N THR A 92 -16.85 -5.32 -6.56
CA THR A 92 -15.46 -4.98 -6.88
C THR A 92 -14.89 -4.00 -5.85
N GLY A 93 -13.59 -4.11 -5.61
CA GLY A 93 -12.85 -3.26 -4.70
C GLY A 93 -11.40 -3.12 -5.14
N TYR A 94 -10.64 -2.27 -4.45
CA TYR A 94 -9.24 -2.03 -4.76
C TYR A 94 -8.38 -2.15 -3.51
N TYR A 95 -7.16 -2.64 -3.66
CA TYR A 95 -6.14 -2.52 -2.61
C TYR A 95 -5.58 -1.10 -2.62
N SER A 96 -5.89 -0.31 -1.60
CA SER A 96 -5.51 1.11 -1.52
C SER A 96 -5.07 1.48 -0.10
N GLY A 97 -4.81 2.78 0.09
CA GLY A 97 -4.45 3.35 1.39
C GLY A 97 -2.95 3.50 1.56
N ARG A 98 -2.56 3.82 2.79
CA ARG A 98 -1.15 3.93 3.18
C ARG A 98 -0.50 2.56 3.26
N VAL A 99 0.68 2.45 2.67
CA VAL A 99 1.46 1.21 2.57
C VAL A 99 2.84 1.42 3.15
N ARG A 100 3.26 0.50 4.03
CA ARG A 100 4.63 0.42 4.51
C ARG A 100 5.39 -0.69 3.79
N LEU A 101 6.54 -0.36 3.24
CA LEU A 101 7.44 -1.28 2.56
C LEU A 101 8.52 -1.78 3.50
N ARG A 102 8.84 -3.07 3.43
CA ARG A 102 9.93 -3.70 4.19
C ARG A 102 10.64 -4.76 3.36
N ALA A 103 11.93 -4.93 3.63
CA ALA A 103 12.75 -5.96 3.02
C ALA A 103 13.03 -7.10 4.02
N TYR A 104 13.04 -8.33 3.52
CA TYR A 104 13.35 -9.54 4.29
C TYR A 104 14.16 -10.51 3.43
N LEU A 105 14.93 -11.38 4.08
CA LEU A 105 15.55 -12.53 3.43
C LEU A 105 14.76 -13.80 3.76
N ALA A 106 14.67 -14.71 2.80
CA ALA A 106 14.22 -16.09 3.04
C ALA A 106 14.91 -17.02 2.04
N ASP A 107 14.75 -18.33 2.22
CA ASP A 107 14.99 -19.28 1.14
C ASP A 107 13.93 -19.08 0.03
N ILE A 108 14.09 -19.74 -1.13
CA ILE A 108 13.06 -19.69 -2.16
C ILE A 108 11.77 -20.34 -1.65
N VAL A 109 10.76 -19.51 -1.39
CA VAL A 109 9.43 -19.94 -0.92
C VAL A 109 8.41 -19.68 -2.01
N VAL A 110 7.83 -20.76 -2.53
CA VAL A 110 6.69 -20.71 -3.47
C VAL A 110 5.39 -20.79 -2.67
N SER A 111 5.15 -19.81 -1.80
CA SER A 111 3.87 -19.66 -1.09
C SER A 111 3.17 -18.39 -1.56
N TYR A 112 1.94 -18.55 -2.00
CA TYR A 112 1.03 -17.43 -2.24
C TYR A 112 0.32 -16.98 -0.96
N ALA A 113 0.39 -17.79 0.09
CA ALA A 113 -0.20 -17.55 1.40
C ALA A 113 0.82 -16.93 2.36
N TRP A 114 0.39 -15.92 3.12
CA TRP A 114 1.19 -15.18 4.08
C TRP A 114 1.61 -16.08 5.23
N ASN A 115 0.70 -16.92 5.75
CA ASN A 115 1.02 -17.87 6.82
C ASN A 115 2.12 -18.88 6.44
N GLY A 116 2.27 -19.17 5.15
CA GLY A 116 3.34 -20.02 4.62
C GLY A 116 4.65 -19.28 4.41
N LEU A 117 4.60 -17.96 4.22
CA LEU A 117 5.75 -17.10 3.96
C LEU A 117 6.33 -16.51 5.26
N GLU A 118 5.49 -15.89 6.09
CA GLU A 118 5.88 -15.11 7.27
C GLU A 118 6.86 -15.83 8.21
N PRO A 119 6.63 -17.10 8.60
CA PRO A 119 7.53 -17.79 9.53
C PRO A 119 8.95 -18.00 8.98
N ARG A 120 9.14 -17.81 7.67
CA ARG A 120 10.41 -18.03 6.97
C ARG A 120 11.15 -16.72 6.69
N LEU A 121 10.47 -15.57 6.80
CA LEU A 121 11.07 -14.27 6.61
C LEU A 121 12.02 -13.95 7.77
N LYS A 122 13.23 -13.56 7.42
CA LYS A 122 14.28 -13.13 8.35
C LYS A 122 14.63 -11.67 8.09
N PRO A 123 15.00 -10.90 9.12
CA PRO A 123 15.60 -9.60 8.92
C PRO A 123 16.81 -9.68 7.98
N VAL A 124 17.03 -8.63 7.19
CA VAL A 124 18.19 -8.57 6.30
C VAL A 124 19.46 -8.39 7.15
N SER A 125 20.40 -9.32 7.06
CA SER A 125 21.66 -9.30 7.83
C SER A 125 22.92 -9.39 6.97
N GLU A 126 22.83 -10.04 5.81
CA GLU A 126 23.98 -10.30 4.91
C GLU A 126 24.06 -9.37 3.70
N LEU A 127 23.05 -8.51 3.55
CA LEU A 127 23.01 -7.42 2.57
C LEU A 127 22.68 -6.14 3.33
N LYS A 128 23.13 -4.99 2.82
CA LYS A 128 22.61 -3.72 3.30
C LYS A 128 21.56 -3.24 2.29
N VAL A 129 20.32 -3.13 2.75
CA VAL A 129 19.16 -2.81 1.91
C VAL A 129 18.45 -1.58 2.46
N GLU A 130 18.21 -0.60 1.60
CA GLU A 130 17.46 0.62 1.91
C GLU A 130 16.31 0.74 0.91
N ILE A 131 15.10 1.05 1.39
CA ILE A 131 13.92 1.32 0.55
C ILE A 131 13.58 2.80 0.69
N THR A 132 13.35 3.49 -0.42
CA THR A 132 12.99 4.91 -0.40
C THR A 132 11.88 5.23 -1.41
N PRO A 133 10.77 5.82 -0.98
CA PRO A 133 10.36 5.98 0.42
C PRO A 133 9.93 4.64 1.05
N GLU A 134 10.07 4.48 2.37
CA GLU A 134 9.59 3.29 3.10
C GLU A 134 8.07 3.26 3.27
N THR A 135 7.40 4.39 3.04
CA THR A 135 5.95 4.52 3.13
C THR A 135 5.44 5.28 1.93
N VAL A 136 4.37 4.76 1.32
CA VAL A 136 3.74 5.29 0.12
C VAL A 136 2.23 5.27 0.28
N ASP A 137 1.54 6.18 -0.39
CA ASP A 137 0.08 6.12 -0.52
C ASP A 137 -0.28 5.49 -1.87
N VAL A 138 -1.27 4.59 -1.89
CA VAL A 138 -1.69 3.83 -3.07
C VAL A 138 -3.15 4.10 -3.38
N GLU A 139 -3.43 4.49 -4.63
CA GLU A 139 -4.76 4.88 -5.10
C GLU A 139 -5.12 4.18 -6.42
N PRO A 140 -6.42 3.90 -6.68
CA PRO A 140 -6.88 3.38 -7.95
C PRO A 140 -6.39 4.19 -9.16
N GLY A 141 -5.90 3.49 -10.18
CA GLY A 141 -5.43 4.11 -11.42
C GLY A 141 -4.07 4.80 -11.35
N LYS A 142 -3.38 4.77 -10.20
CA LYS A 142 -2.02 5.32 -10.03
C LYS A 142 -1.04 4.25 -9.63
N ASN A 143 0.16 4.33 -10.19
CA ASN A 143 1.31 3.54 -9.76
C ASN A 143 2.18 4.40 -8.86
N THR A 144 2.43 3.95 -7.64
CA THR A 144 3.35 4.63 -6.73
C THR A 144 4.71 3.95 -6.79
N THR A 145 5.77 4.74 -6.97
CA THR A 145 7.13 4.24 -7.16
C THR A 145 7.92 4.26 -5.87
N PHE A 146 8.87 3.32 -5.75
CA PHE A 146 9.90 3.33 -4.73
C PHE A 146 11.23 2.85 -5.33
N GLU A 147 12.33 3.12 -4.64
CA GLU A 147 13.66 2.63 -4.98
C GLU A 147 14.16 1.67 -3.91
N ILE A 148 14.93 0.69 -4.34
CA ILE A 148 15.63 -0.26 -3.45
C ILE A 148 17.11 -0.12 -3.73
N ARG A 149 17.89 0.28 -2.73
CA ARG A 149 19.35 0.30 -2.81
C ARG A 149 19.88 -0.93 -2.11
N ILE A 150 20.67 -1.73 -2.81
CA ILE A 150 21.24 -2.99 -2.32
C ILE A 150 22.75 -2.89 -2.40
N ASP A 151 23.41 -2.89 -1.25
CA ASP A 151 24.86 -2.90 -1.14
C ASP A 151 25.35 -4.32 -0.82
N THR A 152 26.23 -4.82 -1.70
CA THR A 152 26.80 -6.17 -1.68
C THR A 152 28.18 -6.24 -1.03
N SER A 153 28.62 -5.22 -0.30
CA SER A 153 29.93 -5.21 0.38
C SER A 153 30.11 -6.38 1.35
N SER A 154 29.04 -6.77 2.04
CA SER A 154 29.03 -7.87 3.02
C SER A 154 28.54 -9.19 2.44
N ALA A 155 28.22 -9.23 1.15
CA ALA A 155 27.65 -10.40 0.50
C ALA A 155 28.71 -11.47 0.23
N VAL A 156 28.31 -12.74 0.23
CA VAL A 156 29.21 -13.89 0.00
C VAL A 156 29.31 -14.19 -1.50
N PRO A 157 30.52 -14.22 -2.10
CA PRO A 157 30.70 -14.62 -3.49
C PRO A 157 30.10 -15.99 -3.82
N GLY A 158 29.39 -16.10 -4.95
CA GLY A 158 28.73 -17.32 -5.40
C GLY A 158 27.42 -17.65 -4.69
N LYS A 159 27.02 -16.89 -3.66
CA LYS A 159 25.74 -17.07 -2.97
C LYS A 159 24.61 -16.35 -3.72
N THR A 160 23.44 -16.98 -3.71
CA THR A 160 22.18 -16.36 -4.14
C THR A 160 21.35 -15.98 -2.93
N TYR A 161 20.84 -14.74 -2.93
CA TYR A 161 19.95 -14.19 -1.92
C TYR A 161 18.56 -14.00 -2.51
N TYR A 162 17.51 -14.41 -1.78
CA TYR A 162 16.13 -14.11 -2.14
C TYR A 162 15.61 -13.00 -1.23
N LEU A 163 15.59 -11.79 -1.76
CA LEU A 163 15.15 -10.58 -1.06
C LEU A 163 13.66 -10.37 -1.33
N TYR A 164 12.84 -10.52 -0.31
CA TYR A 164 11.41 -10.28 -0.35
C TYR A 164 11.13 -8.82 -0.02
N ILE A 165 10.48 -8.11 -0.95
CA ILE A 165 9.98 -6.76 -0.76
C ILE A 165 8.50 -6.85 -0.47
N VAL A 166 8.11 -6.56 0.77
CA VAL A 166 6.74 -6.75 1.28
C VAL A 166 6.09 -5.39 1.51
N ALA A 167 4.92 -5.21 0.93
CA ALA A 167 3.99 -4.12 1.16
C ALA A 167 2.95 -4.52 2.21
N PHE A 168 2.85 -3.74 3.27
CA PHE A 168 1.82 -3.85 4.30
C PHE A 168 0.86 -2.66 4.18
N GLY A 169 -0.35 -2.91 3.69
CA GLY A 169 -1.40 -1.90 3.63
C GLY A 169 -2.07 -1.69 4.99
N GLU A 170 -2.47 -0.45 5.29
CA GLU A 170 -3.14 -0.11 6.56
C GLU A 170 -4.47 -0.85 6.76
N ASP A 171 -5.18 -1.19 5.68
CA ASP A 171 -6.40 -1.99 5.69
C ASP A 171 -6.14 -3.50 5.84
N GLY A 172 -4.91 -3.90 6.14
CA GLY A 172 -4.52 -5.26 6.48
C GLY A 172 -4.12 -6.14 5.30
N TRP A 173 -4.25 -5.66 4.05
CA TRP A 173 -3.78 -6.38 2.87
C TRP A 173 -2.25 -6.43 2.81
N LYS A 174 -1.71 -7.47 2.16
CA LYS A 174 -0.27 -7.65 1.94
C LYS A 174 0.01 -7.98 0.49
N GLY A 175 1.13 -7.50 0.00
CA GLY A 175 1.64 -7.84 -1.32
C GLY A 175 3.15 -7.99 -1.27
N TRP A 176 3.72 -8.84 -2.12
CA TRP A 176 5.17 -8.99 -2.16
C TRP A 176 5.72 -9.35 -3.53
N ALA A 177 6.95 -8.93 -3.75
CA ALA A 177 7.81 -9.31 -4.87
C ALA A 177 9.12 -9.90 -4.35
N VAL A 178 9.78 -10.71 -5.18
CA VAL A 178 11.05 -11.34 -4.87
C VAL A 178 12.13 -10.82 -5.81
N VAL A 179 13.28 -10.47 -5.24
CA VAL A 179 14.50 -10.17 -5.97
C VAL A 179 15.50 -11.29 -5.71
N GLU A 180 15.84 -12.06 -6.74
CA GLU A 180 16.90 -13.07 -6.70
C GLU A 180 18.24 -12.42 -7.06
N ILE A 181 19.16 -12.38 -6.11
CA ILE A 181 20.45 -11.68 -6.25
C ILE A 181 21.57 -12.70 -6.17
N THR A 182 22.21 -12.99 -7.29
CA THR A 182 23.39 -13.87 -7.31
C THR A 182 24.66 -13.03 -7.27
N ILE A 183 25.55 -13.30 -6.32
CA ILE A 183 26.84 -12.62 -6.24
C ILE A 183 27.84 -13.29 -7.18
N GLY A 184 28.21 -12.62 -8.27
CA GLY A 184 29.07 -13.19 -9.31
C GLY A 184 29.84 -12.16 -10.11
N ASN A 185 30.87 -12.62 -10.83
CA ASN A 185 31.82 -11.76 -11.55
C ASN A 185 31.30 -11.19 -12.89
N THR A 186 30.10 -11.58 -13.32
CA THR A 186 29.55 -11.19 -14.62
C THR A 186 28.23 -10.45 -14.43
N THR A 187 28.17 -9.19 -14.86
CA THR A 187 26.92 -8.45 -15.02
C THR A 187 26.14 -9.08 -16.19
N LEU A 188 25.38 -10.13 -15.93
CA LEU A 188 24.47 -10.68 -16.93
C LEU A 188 23.22 -9.79 -16.99
N LYS A 189 22.93 -9.27 -18.18
CA LYS A 189 21.65 -8.62 -18.48
C LYS A 189 20.52 -9.60 -18.24
N SER A 190 19.41 -9.08 -17.71
CA SER A 190 18.17 -9.82 -17.46
C SER A 190 17.69 -10.57 -18.72
N SER A 191 17.23 -11.81 -18.53
CA SER A 191 16.52 -12.62 -19.51
C SER A 191 15.03 -12.70 -19.18
#